data_AF-A0AA95IYT6-F1
#
_entry.id   AF-A0AA95IYT6-F1
#
_cell.length_a   1.000
_cell.length_b   1.000
_cell.length_c   1.000
_cell.angle_alpha   90.00
_cell.angle_beta   90.00
_cell.angle_gamma   90.00
#
_symmetry.space_group_name_H-M   'P 1'
#
loop_
_entity.id
_entity.type
_entity.pdbx_description
1 polymer ?
#
loop_
_entity_poly.entity_id
_entity_poly.type
_entity_poly.pdbx_seq_one_letter_code
_entity_poly.pdbx_strand_id
1 'polypeptide(L)'
;MATYEHINQKVEKMCQQSEDFSVRVPQVMQRRIYMMARQNPLNNAKEMKEMERMVTEKPIAFFESWTQMAWQALVAQQNIGQLMFSNCMKLSLGQPISLENFFYAVNQEALHVLEKGMHPIYSRVAANAKRLS
;
A
#
# COMPACT_ATOMS: atom_id res chain seq x y z
N MET A 1 9.39 -10.92 23.08
CA MET A 1 7.95 -10.58 23.08
C MET A 1 7.67 -9.20 22.48
N ALA A 2 8.39 -8.13 22.85
CA ALA A 2 8.18 -6.78 22.29
C ALA A 2 8.41 -6.66 20.75
N THR A 3 9.27 -7.51 20.16
CA THR A 3 9.56 -7.51 18.72
C THR A 3 8.33 -7.78 17.86
N TYR A 4 7.49 -8.75 18.23
CA TYR A 4 6.30 -9.10 17.43
C TYR A 4 5.15 -8.11 17.58
N GLU A 5 5.14 -7.31 18.64
CA GLU A 5 4.09 -6.33 18.89
C GLU A 5 4.01 -5.27 17.79
N HIS A 6 5.17 -4.80 17.31
CA HIS A 6 5.24 -3.81 16.23
C HIS A 6 4.73 -4.36 14.89
N ILE A 7 5.02 -5.63 14.58
CA ILE A 7 4.48 -6.30 13.40
C ILE A 7 2.96 -6.41 13.52
N ASN A 8 2.45 -6.83 14.68
CA ASN A 8 1.01 -6.96 14.90
C ASN A 8 0.28 -5.63 14.76
N GLN A 9 0.80 -4.55 15.36
CA GLN A 9 0.25 -3.19 15.20
C GLN A 9 0.23 -2.75 13.73
N LYS A 10 1.25 -3.13 12.96
CA LYS A 10 1.36 -2.78 11.54
C LYS A 10 0.35 -3.56 10.70
N VAL A 11 0.21 -4.85 10.96
CA VAL A 11 -0.81 -5.70 10.33
C VAL A 11 -2.22 -5.18 10.65
N GLU A 12 -2.48 -4.82 11.90
CA GLU A 12 -3.77 -4.26 12.32
C GLU A 12 -4.10 -2.97 11.56
N LYS A 13 -3.14 -2.04 11.44
CA LYS A 13 -3.32 -0.82 10.63
C LYS A 13 -3.60 -1.12 9.17
N MET A 14 -2.94 -2.13 8.59
CA MET A 14 -3.21 -2.56 7.22
C MET A 14 -4.61 -3.17 7.07
N CYS A 15 -5.06 -3.96 8.06
CA CYS A 15 -6.42 -4.48 8.10
C CYS A 15 -7.45 -3.35 8.16
N GLN A 16 -7.26 -2.37 9.04
CA GLN A 16 -8.14 -1.19 9.15
C GLN A 16 -8.19 -0.40 7.83
N GLN A 17 -7.04 -0.21 7.16
CA GLN A 17 -7.00 0.43 5.84
C GLN A 17 -7.74 -0.39 4.77
N SER A 18 -7.64 -1.71 4.82
CA SER A 18 -8.35 -2.61 3.90
C SER A 18 -9.86 -2.57 4.12
N GLU A 19 -10.30 -2.57 5.37
CA GLU A 19 -11.71 -2.40 5.74
C GLU A 19 -12.26 -1.07 5.26
N ASP A 20 -11.59 0.04 5.56
CA ASP A 20 -11.98 1.37 5.10
C ASP A 20 -12.00 1.46 3.56
N PHE A 21 -11.01 0.87 2.89
CA PHE A 21 -10.98 0.75 1.44
C PHE A 21 -12.19 -0.01 0.88
N SER A 22 -12.55 -1.13 1.50
CA SER A 22 -13.67 -1.99 1.08
C SER A 22 -15.02 -1.27 1.15
N VAL A 23 -15.16 -0.31 2.05
CA VAL A 23 -16.37 0.53 2.20
C VAL A 23 -16.36 1.71 1.23
N ARG A 24 -15.20 2.38 1.06
CA ARG A 24 -15.09 3.57 0.17
C ARG A 24 -15.26 3.24 -1.29
N VAL A 25 -14.78 2.09 -1.76
CA VAL A 25 -14.87 1.72 -3.18
C VAL A 25 -16.32 1.65 -3.67
N PRO A 26 -17.24 0.90 -3.03
CA PRO A 26 -18.66 0.90 -3.38
C PRO A 26 -19.30 2.30 -3.32
N GLN A 27 -18.96 3.14 -2.34
CA GLN A 27 -19.48 4.52 -2.25
C GLN A 27 -19.09 5.36 -3.47
N VAL A 28 -17.82 5.30 -3.89
CA VAL A 28 -17.32 5.97 -5.09
C VAL A 28 -18.05 5.46 -6.34
N MET A 29 -18.27 4.15 -6.45
CA MET A 29 -19.00 3.55 -7.57
C MET A 29 -20.46 3.98 -7.61
N GLN A 30 -21.17 3.92 -6.48
CA GLN A 30 -22.55 4.34 -6.35
C GLN A 30 -22.72 5.81 -6.78
N ARG A 31 -21.82 6.69 -6.34
CA ARG A 31 -21.88 8.10 -6.72
C ARG A 31 -21.62 8.31 -8.22
N ARG A 32 -20.70 7.55 -8.82
CA ARG A 32 -20.48 7.60 -10.28
C ARG A 32 -21.72 7.19 -11.06
N ILE A 33 -22.36 6.08 -10.67
CA ILE A 33 -23.61 5.61 -11.27
C ILE A 33 -24.70 6.68 -11.13
N TYR A 34 -24.82 7.29 -9.95
CA TYR A 34 -25.78 8.36 -9.70
C TYR A 34 -25.54 9.60 -10.58
N MET A 35 -24.28 10.02 -10.71
CA MET A 35 -23.91 11.14 -11.59
C MET A 35 -24.21 10.82 -13.06
N MET A 36 -23.93 9.59 -13.53
CA MET A 36 -24.31 9.15 -14.89
C MET A 36 -25.83 9.15 -15.09
N ALA A 37 -26.60 8.71 -14.09
CA ALA A 37 -28.06 8.70 -14.16
C ALA A 37 -28.68 10.12 -14.17
N ARG A 38 -28.02 11.10 -13.53
CA ARG A 38 -28.45 12.51 -13.51
C ARG A 38 -27.86 13.36 -14.63
N GLN A 39 -27.09 12.77 -15.56
CA GLN A 39 -26.41 13.54 -16.59
C GLN A 39 -27.42 14.30 -17.47
N ASN A 40 -27.36 15.63 -17.43
CA ASN A 40 -28.11 16.49 -18.34
C ASN A 40 -27.17 16.92 -19.49
N PRO A 41 -27.50 16.66 -20.77
CA PRO A 41 -26.63 16.99 -21.90
C PRO A 41 -26.28 18.48 -22.04
N LEU A 42 -26.99 19.38 -21.34
CA LEU A 42 -26.78 20.83 -21.46
C LEU A 42 -25.89 21.46 -20.38
N ASN A 43 -25.50 20.75 -19.28
CA ASN A 43 -24.81 21.43 -18.16
C ASN A 43 -23.82 20.58 -17.33
N ASN A 44 -23.19 19.55 -17.91
CA ASN A 44 -22.45 18.53 -17.14
C ASN A 44 -20.93 18.49 -17.35
N ALA A 45 -20.33 19.51 -17.98
CA ALA A 45 -18.90 19.52 -18.32
C ALA A 45 -17.97 19.31 -17.09
N LYS A 46 -18.32 19.86 -15.92
CA LYS A 46 -17.54 19.70 -14.68
C LYS A 46 -17.58 18.26 -14.15
N GLU A 47 -18.76 17.64 -14.16
CA GLU A 47 -18.94 16.26 -13.68
C GLU A 47 -18.27 15.25 -14.60
N MET A 48 -18.36 15.45 -15.93
CA MET A 48 -17.67 14.60 -16.90
C MET A 48 -16.15 14.69 -16.75
N LYS A 49 -15.61 15.90 -16.58
CA LYS A 49 -14.17 16.10 -16.33
C LYS A 49 -13.71 15.41 -15.05
N GLU A 50 -14.51 15.43 -13.99
CA GLU A 50 -14.18 14.71 -12.76
C GLU A 50 -14.26 13.19 -12.95
N MET A 51 -15.22 12.66 -13.72
CA MET A 51 -15.26 11.24 -14.08
C MET A 51 -14.04 10.79 -14.89
N GLU A 52 -13.61 11.61 -15.85
CA GLU A 52 -12.42 11.33 -16.66
C GLU A 52 -11.17 11.31 -15.79
N ARG A 53 -10.98 12.32 -14.94
CA ARG A 53 -9.91 12.36 -13.94
C ARG A 53 -9.89 11.11 -13.07
N MET A 54 -11.06 10.69 -12.63
CA MET A 54 -11.24 9.52 -11.79
C MET A 54 -10.89 8.18 -12.46
N VAL A 55 -10.89 8.13 -13.79
CA VAL A 55 -10.46 6.96 -14.56
C VAL A 55 -8.95 7.03 -14.77
N THR A 56 -8.40 8.20 -15.09
CA THR A 56 -6.95 8.38 -15.33
C THR A 56 -6.12 8.25 -14.05
N GLU A 57 -6.67 8.59 -12.89
CA GLU A 57 -5.99 8.40 -11.59
C GLU A 57 -5.71 6.93 -11.26
N LYS A 58 -6.50 5.98 -11.78
CA LYS A 58 -6.32 4.53 -11.50
C LYS A 58 -4.98 3.99 -12.01
N PRO A 59 -4.68 4.02 -13.33
CA PRO A 59 -3.41 3.49 -13.84
C PRO A 59 -2.21 4.26 -13.27
N ILE A 60 -2.35 5.56 -13.00
CA ILE A 60 -1.30 6.36 -12.34
C ILE A 60 -1.01 5.81 -10.94
N ALA A 61 -2.03 5.59 -10.12
CA ALA A 61 -1.86 5.04 -8.78
C ALA A 61 -1.25 3.62 -8.79
N PHE A 62 -1.62 2.79 -9.76
CA PHE A 62 -0.99 1.47 -9.93
C PHE A 62 0.48 1.58 -10.34
N PHE A 63 0.83 2.47 -11.26
CA PHE A 63 2.23 2.70 -11.64
C PHE A 63 3.06 3.25 -10.47
N GLU A 64 2.51 4.21 -9.72
CA GLU A 64 3.11 4.72 -8.48
C GLU A 64 3.30 3.58 -7.46
N SER A 65 2.32 2.67 -7.32
CA SER A 65 2.42 1.52 -6.41
C SER A 65 3.57 0.59 -6.77
N TRP A 66 3.71 0.22 -8.06
CA TRP A 66 4.78 -0.67 -8.51
C TRP A 66 6.15 -0.03 -8.34
N THR A 67 6.27 1.27 -8.65
CA THR A 67 7.53 2.00 -8.48
C THR A 67 7.94 2.04 -7.01
N GLN A 68 7.00 2.33 -6.11
CA GLN A 68 7.27 2.36 -4.67
C GLN A 68 7.60 0.98 -4.10
N MET A 69 6.89 -0.08 -4.53
CA MET A 69 7.23 -1.45 -4.14
C MET A 69 8.61 -1.87 -4.66
N ALA A 70 8.94 -1.55 -5.91
CA ALA A 70 10.23 -1.88 -6.50
C ALA A 70 11.38 -1.19 -5.74
N TRP A 71 11.21 0.09 -5.41
CA TRP A 71 12.19 0.81 -4.59
C TRP A 71 12.33 0.20 -3.19
N GLN A 72 11.21 -0.08 -2.52
CA GLN A 72 11.24 -0.69 -1.19
C GLN A 72 11.81 -2.12 -1.24
N ALA A 73 11.60 -2.86 -2.32
CA ALA A 73 12.17 -4.20 -2.50
C ALA A 73 13.70 -4.15 -2.63
N LEU A 74 14.26 -3.12 -3.30
CA LEU A 74 15.71 -2.90 -3.35
C LEU A 74 16.27 -2.61 -1.95
N VAL A 75 15.59 -1.75 -1.17
CA VAL A 75 15.97 -1.46 0.23
C VAL A 75 15.90 -2.74 1.07
N ALA A 76 14.82 -3.52 0.93
CA ALA A 76 14.65 -4.80 1.64
C ALA A 76 15.77 -5.79 1.31
N GLN A 77 16.15 -5.92 0.03
CA GLN A 77 17.26 -6.78 -0.39
C GLN A 77 18.58 -6.38 0.25
N GLN A 78 18.87 -5.07 0.34
CA GLN A 78 20.07 -4.58 1.01
C GLN A 78 20.06 -4.91 2.51
N ASN A 79 18.94 -4.65 3.20
CA ASN A 79 18.79 -4.93 4.64
C ASN A 79 18.94 -6.43 4.95
N ILE A 80 18.26 -7.28 4.18
CA ILE A 80 18.33 -8.75 4.33
C ILE A 80 19.74 -9.25 3.99
N GLY A 81 20.37 -8.72 2.94
CA GLY A 81 21.74 -9.08 2.55
C GLY A 81 22.77 -8.73 3.61
N GLN A 82 22.65 -7.57 4.27
CA GLN A 82 23.52 -7.18 5.39
C GLN A 82 23.35 -8.12 6.59
N LEU A 83 22.12 -8.48 6.94
CA LEU A 83 21.84 -9.43 8.02
C LEU A 83 22.39 -10.82 7.71
N MET A 84 22.23 -11.28 6.46
CA MET A 84 22.78 -12.55 6.00
C MET A 84 24.31 -12.54 6.08
N PHE A 85 24.96 -11.48 5.58
CA PHE A 85 26.41 -11.33 5.65
C PHE A 85 26.91 -11.30 7.10
N SER A 86 26.23 -10.56 7.98
CA SER A 86 26.54 -10.51 9.42
C SER A 86 26.44 -11.89 10.06
N ASN A 87 25.40 -12.66 9.76
CA ASN A 87 25.24 -14.03 10.25
C ASN A 87 26.33 -14.97 9.71
N CYS A 88 26.72 -14.85 8.44
CA CYS A 88 27.84 -15.62 7.88
C CYS A 88 29.17 -15.30 8.58
N MET A 89 29.46 -14.02 8.84
CA MET A 89 30.66 -13.62 9.57
C MET A 89 30.66 -14.15 11.00
N LYS A 90 29.52 -14.09 11.71
CA LYS A 90 29.37 -14.66 13.05
C LYS A 90 29.63 -16.16 13.04
N LEU A 91 29.05 -16.88 12.08
CA LEU A 91 29.26 -18.31 11.92
C LEU A 91 30.75 -18.64 11.69
N SER A 92 31.44 -17.88 10.83
CA SER A 92 32.87 -18.07 10.57
C SER A 92 33.75 -17.80 11.80
N LEU A 93 33.29 -16.96 12.73
CA LEU A 93 33.98 -16.63 13.98
C LEU A 93 33.54 -17.51 15.16
N GLY A 94 32.69 -18.53 14.93
CA GLY A 94 32.16 -19.40 15.97
C GLY A 94 31.17 -18.72 16.93
N GLN A 95 30.63 -17.56 16.55
CA GLN A 95 29.66 -16.79 17.33
C GLN A 95 28.22 -17.27 17.07
N PRO A 96 27.30 -17.10 18.05
CA PRO A 96 25.91 -17.51 17.86
C PRO A 96 25.23 -16.68 16.76
N ILE A 97 24.58 -17.36 15.83
CA ILE A 97 23.70 -16.76 14.81
C ILE A 97 22.29 -16.58 15.37
N SER A 98 21.54 -15.62 14.84
CA SER A 98 20.12 -15.44 15.17
C SER A 98 19.25 -15.60 13.94
N LEU A 99 18.64 -16.79 13.79
CA LEU A 99 17.70 -17.10 12.71
C LEU A 99 16.34 -16.43 12.95
N GLU A 100 15.89 -16.35 14.21
CA GLU A 100 14.63 -15.68 14.57
C GLU A 100 14.64 -14.22 14.14
N ASN A 101 15.73 -13.49 14.43
CA ASN A 101 15.87 -12.09 14.02
C ASN A 101 15.94 -11.93 12.50
N PHE A 102 16.55 -12.90 11.81
CA PHE A 102 16.59 -12.90 10.34
C PHE A 102 15.18 -13.07 9.75
N PHE A 103 14.43 -14.09 10.16
CA PHE A 103 13.06 -14.30 9.69
C PHE A 103 12.13 -13.15 10.08
N TYR A 104 12.30 -12.60 11.29
CA TYR A 104 11.57 -11.42 11.72
C TYR A 104 11.82 -10.24 10.77
N ALA A 105 13.08 -9.94 10.45
CA ALA A 105 13.44 -8.85 9.55
C ALA A 105 12.90 -9.07 8.12
N VAL A 106 12.95 -10.29 7.60
CA VAL A 106 12.36 -10.63 6.29
C VAL A 106 10.85 -10.37 6.27
N ASN A 107 10.12 -10.82 7.30
CA ASN A 107 8.68 -10.59 7.40
C ASN A 107 8.35 -9.09 7.53
N GLN A 108 9.14 -8.36 8.32
CA GLN A 108 8.98 -6.93 8.48
C GLN A 108 9.18 -6.17 7.17
N GLU A 109 10.23 -6.48 6.41
CA GLU A 109 10.49 -5.85 5.11
C GLU A 109 9.43 -6.21 4.07
N ALA A 110 8.90 -7.44 4.09
CA ALA A 110 7.79 -7.82 3.23
C ALA A 110 6.54 -6.96 3.51
N LEU A 111 6.21 -6.72 4.78
CA LEU A 111 5.12 -5.81 5.18
C LEU A 111 5.40 -4.36 4.75
N HIS A 112 6.66 -3.92 4.78
CA HIS A 112 7.03 -2.58 4.31
C HIS A 112 6.82 -2.40 2.81
N VAL A 113 7.19 -3.41 2.01
CA VAL A 113 6.93 -3.42 0.57
C VAL A 113 5.44 -3.34 0.29
N LEU A 114 4.63 -4.17 0.96
CA LEU A 114 3.18 -4.17 0.80
C LEU A 114 2.55 -2.84 1.19
N GLU A 115 2.96 -2.25 2.31
CA GLU A 115 2.48 -0.94 2.77
C GLU A 115 2.78 0.16 1.73
N LYS A 116 4.01 0.19 1.21
CA LYS A 116 4.41 1.15 0.16
C LYS A 116 3.63 0.96 -1.13
N GLY A 117 3.31 -0.27 -1.50
CA GLY A 117 2.46 -0.56 -2.66
C GLY A 117 1.01 -0.14 -2.47
N MET A 118 0.44 -0.36 -1.28
CA MET A 118 -0.96 -0.04 -1.03
C MET A 118 -1.23 1.46 -0.90
N HIS A 119 -0.24 2.24 -0.45
CA HIS A 119 -0.42 3.65 -0.12
C HIS A 119 -0.97 4.52 -1.28
N PRO A 120 -0.42 4.47 -2.52
CA PRO A 120 -0.94 5.28 -3.62
C PRO A 120 -2.39 4.95 -3.98
N ILE A 121 -2.73 3.65 -3.99
CA ILE A 121 -4.07 3.16 -4.33
C ILE A 121 -5.08 3.62 -3.27
N TYR A 122 -4.78 3.38 -2.01
CA TYR A 122 -5.62 3.79 -0.88
C TYR A 122 -5.82 5.31 -0.86
N SER A 123 -4.73 6.08 -1.01
CA SER A 123 -4.78 7.54 -1.06
C SER A 123 -5.72 8.06 -2.15
N ARG A 124 -5.70 7.46 -3.35
CA ARG A 124 -6.60 7.88 -4.43
C ARG A 124 -8.05 7.51 -4.14
N VAL A 125 -8.31 6.33 -3.58
CA VAL A 125 -9.69 5.96 -3.21
C VAL A 125 -10.23 6.86 -2.10
N ALA A 126 -9.43 7.16 -1.08
CA ALA A 126 -9.81 8.08 0.00
C ALA A 126 -10.06 9.51 -0.53
N ALA A 127 -9.19 10.01 -1.39
CA ALA A 127 -9.36 11.33 -2.02
C ALA A 127 -10.61 11.38 -2.92
N ASN A 128 -10.87 10.30 -3.68
CA ASN A 128 -12.07 10.19 -4.50
C ASN A 128 -13.34 10.15 -3.65
N ALA A 129 -13.36 9.35 -2.59
CA ALA A 129 -14.49 9.31 -1.65
C ALA A 129 -14.76 10.71 -1.07
N LYS A 130 -13.72 11.46 -0.68
CA LYS A 130 -13.86 12.83 -0.15
C LYS A 130 -14.36 13.86 -1.18
N ARG A 131 -14.01 13.70 -2.47
CA ARG A 131 -14.52 14.59 -3.53
C ARG A 131 -15.97 14.30 -3.91
N LEU A 132 -16.43 13.09 -3.60
CA LEU A 132 -17.74 12.57 -4.00
C LEU A 132 -18.77 12.56 -2.87
N SER A 133 -18.33 12.68 -1.62
CA SER A 133 -19.16 12.99 -0.44
C SER A 133 -19.69 14.41 -0.52
#